data_AF-A0A2T4UA52-F1
#
_entry.id   AF-A0A2T4UA52-F1
#
_cell.length_a   1.000
_cell.length_b   1.000
_cell.length_c   1.000
_cell.angle_alpha   90.00
_cell.angle_beta   90.00
_cell.angle_gamma   90.00
#
_symmetry.space_group_name_H-M   'P 1'
#
loop_
_entity.id
_entity.type
_entity.pdbx_description
1 polymer ?
#
loop_
_entity_poly.entity_id
_entity_poly.type
_entity_poly.pdbx_seq_one_letter_code
_entity_poly.pdbx_strand_id
1 'polypeptide(L)' 'MELKSARKKLEELTQASQELKNTYMRLDENEKAEFNAGYELSDDFEIVARALFNWNEVQHGEGHPEKR' A
#
# COMPACT_ATOMS: atom_id res chain seq x y z
N MET A 1 -9.08 -2.09 22.99
CA MET A 1 -9.55 -3.12 22.03
C MET A 1 -9.61 -2.56 20.61
N GLU A 2 -10.15 -1.36 20.44
CA GLU A 2 -10.32 -0.70 19.13
C GLU A 2 -9.01 -0.48 18.36
N LEU A 3 -7.93 -0.04 19.03
CA LEU A 3 -6.63 0.13 18.38
C LEU A 3 -6.09 -1.17 17.76
N LYS A 4 -6.24 -2.31 18.45
CA LYS A 4 -5.81 -3.60 17.92
C LYS A 4 -6.65 -4.01 16.70
N SER A 5 -7.96 -3.74 16.73
CA SER A 5 -8.84 -3.99 15.60
C SER A 5 -8.52 -3.09 14.40
N ALA A 6 -8.25 -1.81 14.65
CA ALA A 6 -7.85 -0.86 13.61
C ALA A 6 -6.52 -1.28 12.95
N ARG A 7 -5.53 -1.71 13.74
CA ARG A 7 -4.25 -2.22 13.23
C ARG A 7 -4.44 -3.46 12.35
N LYS A 8 -5.23 -4.43 12.81
CA LYS A 8 -5.53 -5.64 12.01
C LYS A 8 -6.17 -5.30 10.66
N LYS A 9 -7.12 -4.35 10.63
CA LYS A 9 -7.72 -3.88 9.37
C LYS A 9 -6.70 -3.22 8.45
N LEU A 10 -5.74 -2.48 9.01
CA LEU A 10 -4.65 -1.87 8.26
C LEU A 10 -3.65 -2.90 7.72
N GLU A 11 -3.36 -3.97 8.47
CA GLU A 11 -2.55 -5.11 8.02
C GLU A 11 -3.23 -5.79 6.80
N GLU A 12 -4.52 -6.10 6.91
CA GLU A 12 -5.33 -6.66 5.83
C GLU A 12 -5.34 -5.76 4.59
N LEU A 13 -5.53 -4.45 4.80
CA LEU A 13 -5.48 -3.45 3.72
C LEU A 13 -4.09 -3.38 3.07
N THR A 14 -3.03 -3.50 3.86
CA THR A 14 -1.64 -3.47 3.35
C THR A 14 -1.39 -4.67 2.44
N GLN A 15 -1.79 -5.87 2.87
CA GLN A 15 -1.65 -7.08 2.06
C GLN A 15 -2.40 -6.96 0.73
N ALA A 16 -3.68 -6.56 0.78
CA ALA A 16 -4.49 -6.35 -0.42
C ALA A 16 -3.89 -5.28 -1.34
N SER A 17 -3.34 -4.21 -0.77
CA SER A 17 -2.70 -3.12 -1.53
C SER A 17 -1.42 -3.58 -2.21
N GLN A 18 -0.65 -4.48 -1.59
CA GLN A 18 0.56 -5.05 -2.18
C GLN A 18 0.23 -6.00 -3.35
N GLU A 19 -0.80 -6.82 -3.20
CA GLU A 19 -1.31 -7.67 -4.29
C GLU A 19 -1.82 -6.82 -5.46
N LEU A 20 -2.57 -5.76 -5.16
CA LEU A 20 -3.07 -4.82 -6.15
C LEU A 20 -1.93 -4.07 -6.84
N LYS A 21 -0.89 -3.63 -6.11
CA LYS A 21 0.34 -3.06 -6.68
C LYS A 21 0.99 -4.05 -7.66
N ASN A 22 1.17 -5.30 -7.27
CA ASN A 22 1.80 -6.29 -8.14
C ASN A 22 0.99 -6.52 -9.43
N THR A 23 -0.33 -6.45 -9.34
CA THR A 23 -1.22 -6.50 -10.51
C THR A 23 -1.09 -5.24 -11.35
N TYR A 24 -1.17 -4.06 -10.75
CA TYR A 24 -0.99 -2.77 -11.42
C TYR A 24 0.35 -2.68 -12.17
N MET A 25 1.44 -3.18 -11.59
CA MET A 25 2.77 -3.17 -12.23
C MET A 25 2.83 -4.05 -13.49
N ARG A 26 1.95 -5.05 -13.63
CA ARG A 26 1.86 -5.93 -14.80
C ARG A 26 0.96 -5.39 -15.90
N LEU A 27 0.16 -4.36 -15.61
CA LEU A 27 -0.69 -3.70 -16.59
C LEU A 27 0.13 -2.91 -17.60
N ASP A 28 -0.38 -2.81 -18.82
CA ASP A 28 0.15 -1.90 -19.83
C ASP A 28 -0.23 -0.44 -19.57
N GLU A 29 0.27 0.49 -20.38
CA GLU A 29 0.05 1.93 -20.18
C GLU A 29 -1.42 2.34 -20.31
N ASN A 30 -2.19 1.69 -21.18
CA ASN A 30 -3.61 2.00 -21.37
C ASN A 30 -4.42 1.50 -20.18
N GLU A 31 -4.16 0.27 -19.74
CA GLU A 31 -4.79 -0.34 -18.58
C GLU A 31 -4.48 0.46 -17.29
N LYS A 32 -3.25 0.95 -17.14
CA LYS A 32 -2.89 1.86 -16.03
C LYS A 32 -3.62 3.19 -16.11
N ALA A 33 -3.76 3.77 -17.30
CA ALA A 33 -4.50 5.01 -17.47
C ALA A 33 -6.00 4.84 -17.13
N GLU A 34 -6.60 3.71 -17.51
CA GLU A 34 -7.98 3.36 -17.14
C GLU A 34 -8.10 3.10 -15.64
N PHE A 35 -7.15 2.39 -15.02
CA PHE A 35 -7.12 2.17 -13.58
C PHE A 35 -7.08 3.48 -12.79
N ASN A 36 -6.31 4.45 -13.29
CA ASN A 36 -6.18 5.76 -12.66
C ASN A 36 -7.36 6.71 -13.00
N ALA A 37 -8.25 6.33 -13.93
CA ALA A 37 -9.38 7.16 -14.30
C ALA A 37 -10.38 7.27 -13.14
N GLY A 38 -10.64 8.49 -12.67
CA GLY A 38 -11.53 8.75 -11.53
C GLY A 38 -10.85 8.59 -10.16
N TYR A 39 -9.56 8.30 -10.11
CA TYR A 39 -8.78 8.32 -8.88
C TYR A 39 -8.39 9.77 -8.56
N GLU A 40 -9.05 10.39 -7.57
CA GLU A 40 -8.80 11.78 -7.16
C GLU A 40 -7.64 11.92 -6.16
N LEU A 41 -6.88 10.86 -5.92
CA LEU A 41 -5.68 10.96 -5.10
C LEU A 41 -4.62 11.72 -5.87
N SER A 42 -4.10 12.79 -5.26
CA SER A 42 -3.00 13.59 -5.80
C SER A 42 -1.72 12.79 -6.00
N ASP A 43 -1.62 11.64 -5.33
CA ASP A 43 -0.47 10.75 -5.33
C ASP A 43 -0.73 9.49 -6.16
N ASP A 44 0.30 9.02 -6.85
CA ASP A 44 0.30 7.76 -7.59
C ASP A 44 -0.09 6.59 -6.66
N PHE A 45 -0.95 5.70 -7.13
CA PHE A 45 -1.36 4.48 -6.41
C PHE A 45 -0.16 3.70 -5.87
N GLU A 46 0.97 3.70 -6.59
CA GLU A 46 2.21 3.07 -6.12
C GLU A 46 2.71 3.66 -4.79
N ILE A 47 2.60 4.99 -4.60
CA ILE A 47 3.02 5.69 -3.40
C ILE A 47 2.19 5.23 -2.20
N VAL A 48 0.88 5.10 -2.39
CA VAL A 48 -0.05 4.64 -1.35
C VAL A 48 0.27 3.20 -0.92
N ALA A 49 0.43 2.29 -1.89
CA ALA A 49 0.76 0.90 -1.60
C ALA A 49 2.10 0.78 -0.86
N ARG A 50 3.10 1.58 -1.25
CA ARG A 50 4.42 1.58 -0.60
C ARG A 50 4.36 2.14 0.82
N ALA A 51 3.58 3.19 1.07
CA ALA A 51 3.41 3.76 2.39
C ALA A 51 2.77 2.75 3.37
N LEU A 52 1.76 2.00 2.90
CA LEU A 52 1.12 0.93 3.68
C LEU A 52 2.10 -0.20 3.99
N PHE A 53 2.88 -0.64 3.00
CA PHE A 53 3.90 -1.69 3.18
C PHE A 53 4.94 -1.30 4.24
N ASN A 54 5.53 -0.10 4.14
CA ASN A 54 6.51 0.38 5.11
C ASN A 54 5.91 0.47 6.52
N TRP A 55 4.66 0.92 6.64
CA TRP A 55 3.97 0.97 7.94
C TRP A 55 3.87 -0.43 8.56
N ASN A 56 3.55 -1.45 7.74
CA ASN A 56 3.41 -2.82 8.19
C ASN A 56 4.75 -3.43 8.62
N GLU A 57 5.83 -3.19 7.88
CA GLU A 57 7.19 -3.59 8.27
C GLU A 57 7.61 -3.01 9.63
N VAL A 58 7.24 -1.76 9.90
CA VAL A 58 7.48 -1.12 11.21
C VAL A 58 6.68 -1.77 12.33
N GLN A 59 5.43 -2.23 12.07
CA GLN A 59 4.64 -2.95 13.08
C GLN A 59 5.20 -4.35 13.39
N HIS A 60 5.78 -5.03 12.40
CA HIS A 60 6.34 -6.38 12.54
C HIS A 60 7.83 -6.42 12.89
N GLY A 61 8.50 -5.26 12.99
CA GLY A 61 9.90 -5.16 13.38
C GLY A 61 10.88 -5.62 12.29
N GLU A 62 10.40 -5.82 11.06
CA GLU A 62 11.24 -6.13 9.89
C GLU A 62 11.87 -4.87 9.29
N GLY A 63 11.30 -3.70 9.59
CA GLY A 63 11.92 -2.41 9.28
C GLY A 63 13.05 -2.10 10.27
N HIS A 64 14.30 -2.39 9.89
CA HIS A 64 15.45 -1.75 10.54
C HIS A 64 15.26 -0.23 10.49
N PRO A 65 15.15 0.47 11.63
CA PRO A 65 15.38 1.90 11.62
C PRO A 65 16.88 2.07 11.37
N GLU A 66 17.25 2.30 10.10
CA GLU A 66 18.58 2.85 9.85
C GLU A 66 18.67 4.14 10.67
N LYS A 67 19.55 4.07 11.67
CA LYS A 67 19.85 5.12 12.61
C LYS A 67 20.22 6.37 11.80
N ARG A 68 19.44 7.42 11.98
CA ARG A 68 19.88 8.79 11.67
C ARG A 68 21.06 9.16 12.55
#